data_AF-A0A6I3U884-F1
#
_entry.id   AF-A0A6I3U884-F1
#
_cell.length_a   1.000
_cell.length_b   1.000
_cell.length_c   1.000
_cell.angle_alpha   90.00
_cell.angle_beta   90.00
_cell.angle_gamma   90.00
#
_symmetry.space_group_name_H-M   'P 1'
#
loop_
_entity.id
_entity.type
_entity.pdbx_description
1 polymer ?
#
loop_
_entity_poly.entity_id
_entity_poly.type
_entity_poly.pdbx_seq_one_letter_code
_entity_poly.pdbx_strand_id
1 'polypeptide(L)'
;HKYIHLGFVGLIAGIPAFYYSLFLAGRSTTRTLFESVSTYLGGSIQHFNQYIENPLDPGEVFGSETLVPILNILGEMGLVNYRSTIHLEFRTLGVTVGNVYTFFRRPLHDFGLVGMYVFVFAVGAFFAIYYLVLRKK
;
A
#
# COMPACT_ATOMS: atom_id res chain seq x y z
N HIS A 1 -20.76 -21.25 7.95
CA HIS A 1 -20.20 -22.26 7.02
C HIS A 1 -20.35 -21.88 5.54
N LYS A 2 -21.56 -21.56 5.05
CA LYS A 2 -21.81 -21.19 3.64
C LYS A 2 -20.89 -20.09 3.08
N TYR A 3 -20.68 -19.01 3.84
CA TYR A 3 -19.83 -17.89 3.40
C TYR A 3 -18.33 -18.21 3.37
N ILE A 4 -17.85 -19.08 4.27
CA ILE A 4 -16.47 -19.54 4.30
C ILE A 4 -16.20 -20.41 3.05
N HIS A 5 -17.13 -21.32 2.75
CA HIS A 5 -17.05 -22.14 1.53
C HIS A 5 -17.07 -21.27 0.26
N LEU A 6 -17.96 -20.27 0.20
CA LEU A 6 -18.02 -19.33 -0.92
C LEU A 6 -16.71 -18.54 -1.08
N GLY A 7 -16.13 -18.05 0.01
CA GLY A 7 -14.84 -17.36 -0.01
C GLY A 7 -13.70 -18.26 -0.47
N PHE A 8 -13.68 -19.52 -0.01
CA PHE A 8 -12.66 -20.50 -0.40
C PHE A 8 -12.76 -20.86 -1.89
N VAL A 9 -13.97 -21.11 -2.40
CA VAL A 9 -14.20 -21.32 -3.84
C VAL A 9 -13.78 -20.08 -4.64
N GLY A 10 -14.09 -18.88 -4.13
CA GLY A 10 -13.67 -17.62 -4.73
C GLY A 10 -12.15 -17.46 -4.83
N LEU A 11 -11.40 -17.91 -3.82
CA LEU A 11 -9.93 -17.90 -3.85
C LEU A 11 -9.37 -18.89 -4.88
N ILE A 12 -9.87 -20.12 -4.90
CA ILE A 12 -9.43 -21.16 -5.85
C ILE A 12 -9.69 -20.75 -7.29
N ALA A 13 -10.82 -20.10 -7.58
CA ALA A 13 -11.15 -19.62 -8.92
C ALA A 13 -10.46 -18.28 -9.26
N GLY A 14 -10.36 -17.38 -8.28
CA GLY A 14 -9.85 -16.02 -8.47
C GLY A 14 -8.35 -15.98 -8.73
N ILE A 15 -7.55 -16.83 -8.09
CA ILE A 15 -6.09 -16.87 -8.27
C ILE A 15 -5.71 -17.24 -9.72
N PRO A 16 -6.21 -18.34 -10.32
CA PRO A 16 -5.98 -18.65 -11.72
C PRO A 16 -6.55 -17.56 -12.66
N ALA A 17 -7.76 -17.06 -12.39
CA ALA A 17 -8.36 -16.01 -13.22
C ALA A 17 -7.48 -14.75 -13.26
N PHE A 18 -6.93 -14.34 -12.12
CA PHE A 18 -5.96 -13.24 -12.02
C PHE A 18 -4.69 -13.54 -12.83
N TYR A 19 -4.10 -14.73 -12.68
CA TYR A 19 -2.90 -15.11 -13.44
C TYR A 19 -3.14 -15.09 -14.96
N TYR A 20 -4.25 -15.67 -15.43
CA TYR A 20 -4.56 -15.73 -16.85
C TYR A 20 -5.00 -14.40 -17.46
N SER A 21 -5.47 -13.46 -16.63
CA SER A 21 -5.77 -12.09 -17.08
C SER A 21 -4.55 -11.38 -17.70
N LEU A 22 -3.35 -11.79 -17.32
CA LEU A 22 -2.11 -11.28 -17.89
C LEU A 22 -2.00 -11.57 -19.39
N PHE A 23 -2.39 -12.77 -19.82
CA PHE A 23 -2.39 -13.15 -21.24
C PHE A 23 -3.50 -12.43 -22.02
N LEU A 24 -4.67 -12.21 -21.39
CA LEU A 24 -5.75 -11.41 -21.98
C LEU A 24 -5.32 -9.95 -22.20
N ALA A 25 -4.47 -9.42 -21.32
CA ALA A 25 -3.85 -8.11 -21.47
C ALA A 25 -2.67 -8.10 -22.48
N GLY A 26 -2.43 -9.20 -23.21
CA GLY A 26 -1.37 -9.32 -24.21
C GLY A 26 0.04 -9.45 -23.63
N ARG A 27 0.17 -9.75 -22.33
CA ARG A 27 1.47 -9.86 -21.64
C ARG A 27 1.85 -11.33 -21.48
N SER A 28 3.10 -11.66 -21.82
CA SER A 28 3.73 -12.94 -21.49
C SER A 28 4.51 -12.83 -20.19
N THR A 29 4.63 -13.93 -19.45
CA THR A 29 5.40 -14.01 -18.21
C THR A 29 6.23 -15.28 -18.19
N THR A 30 7.46 -15.17 -17.69
CA THR A 30 8.30 -16.32 -17.37
C THR A 30 8.02 -16.88 -15.96
N ARG A 31 7.21 -16.16 -15.16
CA ARG A 31 6.87 -16.55 -13.80
C ARG A 31 5.75 -17.56 -13.78
N THR A 32 5.88 -18.53 -12.91
CA THR A 32 4.80 -19.45 -12.55
C THR A 32 3.65 -18.72 -11.85
N LEU A 33 2.49 -19.38 -11.79
CA LEU A 33 1.33 -18.89 -11.06
C LEU A 33 1.68 -18.63 -9.58
N PHE A 34 2.40 -19.56 -8.95
CA PHE A 34 2.77 -19.46 -7.54
C PHE A 34 3.71 -18.28 -7.27
N GLU A 35 4.73 -18.08 -8.13
CA GLU A 35 5.64 -16.93 -8.02
C GLU A 35 4.90 -15.61 -8.20
N SER A 36 3.95 -15.54 -9.14
CA SER A 36 3.16 -14.34 -9.39
C SER A 36 2.34 -13.98 -8.15
N VAL A 37 1.56 -14.93 -7.63
CA VAL A 37 0.75 -14.74 -6.42
C VAL A 37 1.63 -14.35 -5.23
N SER A 38 2.73 -15.07 -5.01
CA SER A 38 3.66 -14.80 -3.91
C SER A 38 4.29 -13.41 -4.01
N THR A 39 4.62 -12.96 -5.22
CA THR A 39 5.14 -11.60 -5.46
C THR A 39 4.11 -10.53 -5.09
N TYR A 40 2.84 -10.72 -5.45
CA TYR A 40 1.79 -9.74 -5.12
C TYR A 40 1.40 -9.75 -3.63
N LEU A 41 1.40 -10.91 -2.98
CA LEU A 41 1.07 -11.03 -1.56
C LEU A 41 2.23 -10.55 -0.65
N GLY A 42 3.47 -10.92 -0.98
CA GLY A 42 4.63 -10.68 -0.13
C GLY A 42 5.50 -9.49 -0.56
N GLY A 43 5.37 -9.01 -1.80
CA GLY A 43 6.24 -7.98 -2.37
C GLY A 43 6.24 -6.70 -1.55
N SER A 44 5.08 -6.26 -1.07
CA SER A 44 4.95 -5.03 -0.28
C SER A 44 5.75 -5.05 1.03
N ILE A 45 5.83 -6.22 1.69
CA ILE A 45 6.62 -6.42 2.90
C ILE A 45 8.12 -6.39 2.58
N GLN A 46 8.51 -7.03 1.48
CA GLN A 46 9.91 -7.02 1.02
C GLN A 46 10.37 -5.63 0.60
N HIS A 47 9.55 -4.89 -0.14
CA HIS A 47 9.81 -3.49 -0.49
C HIS A 47 9.92 -2.61 0.76
N PHE A 48 9.09 -2.84 1.78
CA PHE A 48 9.21 -2.15 3.05
C PHE A 48 10.51 -2.48 3.79
N ASN A 49 10.95 -3.74 3.80
CA ASN A 49 12.25 -4.11 4.35
C ASN A 49 13.40 -3.39 3.64
N GLN A 50 13.40 -3.38 2.31
CA GLN A 50 14.40 -2.65 1.50
C GLN A 50 14.42 -1.16 1.82
N TYR A 51 13.26 -0.56 2.12
CA TYR A 51 13.15 0.83 2.54
C TYR A 51 13.79 1.07 3.91
N ILE A 52 13.59 0.17 4.87
CA ILE A 52 14.23 0.28 6.20
C ILE A 52 15.75 0.17 6.08
N GLU A 53 16.26 -0.73 5.23
CA GLU A 53 17.68 -0.94 5.01
C GLU A 53 18.36 0.24 4.28
N ASN A 54 17.65 0.85 3.33
CA ASN A 54 18.13 1.98 2.54
C ASN A 54 17.02 3.04 2.42
N PRO A 55 16.84 3.87 3.46
CA PRO A 55 15.82 4.91 3.47
C PRO A 55 16.21 6.07 2.57
N LEU A 56 15.20 6.78 2.07
CA LEU A 56 15.40 8.06 1.39
C LEU A 56 15.62 9.18 2.41
N ASP A 57 16.15 10.31 1.93
CA ASP A 57 16.25 11.53 2.71
C ASP A 57 14.86 11.97 3.22
N PRO A 58 14.76 12.50 4.46
CA PRO A 58 13.50 12.98 5.00
C PRO A 58 12.84 14.01 4.08
N GLY A 59 11.52 13.94 3.97
CA GLY A 59 10.75 14.91 3.20
C GLY A 59 10.89 16.35 3.73
N GLU A 60 10.86 17.33 2.83
CA GLU A 60 10.99 18.76 3.16
C GLU A 60 9.85 19.29 4.03
N VAL A 61 8.69 18.63 4.01
CA VAL A 61 7.46 19.05 4.69
C VAL A 61 6.94 17.92 5.58
N PHE A 62 6.44 18.28 6.75
CA PHE A 62 5.81 17.34 7.67
C PHE A 62 4.63 16.61 6.99
N GLY A 63 4.63 15.28 7.03
CA GLY A 63 3.59 14.48 6.41
C GLY A 63 3.64 14.47 4.88
N SER A 64 4.78 14.81 4.29
CA SER A 64 4.95 14.94 2.83
C SER A 64 4.46 13.71 2.06
N GLU A 65 4.64 12.49 2.58
CA GLU A 65 4.21 11.28 1.87
C GLU A 65 2.90 10.67 2.39
N THR A 66 2.61 10.88 3.67
CA THR A 66 1.45 10.32 4.37
C THR A 66 0.20 11.15 4.07
N LEU A 67 0.34 12.47 4.03
CA LEU A 67 -0.75 13.43 3.91
C LEU A 67 -0.79 14.10 2.52
N VAL A 68 -0.17 13.51 1.49
CA VAL A 68 -0.12 14.06 0.11
C VAL A 68 -1.47 14.61 -0.37
N PRO A 69 -2.60 13.88 -0.24
CA PRO A 69 -3.88 14.42 -0.73
C PRO A 69 -4.32 15.69 0.00
N ILE A 70 -4.10 15.74 1.31
CA ILE A 70 -4.45 16.91 2.14
C ILE A 70 -3.52 18.08 1.79
N LEU A 71 -2.22 17.82 1.69
CA LEU A 71 -1.24 18.86 1.35
C LEU A 71 -1.46 19.40 -0.06
N ASN A 72 -1.83 18.55 -1.03
CA ASN A 72 -2.16 18.99 -2.38
C ASN A 72 -3.43 19.87 -2.40
N ILE A 73 -4.48 19.52 -1.65
CA ILE A 73 -5.68 20.36 -1.52
C ILE A 73 -5.33 21.73 -0.91
N LEU A 74 -4.55 21.72 0.18
CA LEU A 74 -4.10 22.97 0.81
C LEU A 74 -3.21 23.79 -0.14
N GLY A 75 -2.40 23.13 -0.97
CA GLY A 75 -1.59 23.77 -2.00
C GLY A 75 -2.42 24.41 -3.10
N GLU A 76 -3.47 23.73 -3.56
CA GLU A 76 -4.45 24.30 -4.51
C GLU A 76 -5.20 25.50 -3.94
N MET A 77 -5.43 25.53 -2.63
CA MET A 77 -6.01 26.66 -1.91
C MET A 77 -5.02 27.80 -1.63
N GLY A 78 -3.73 27.64 -1.98
CA GLY A 78 -2.68 28.63 -1.72
C GLY A 78 -2.26 28.74 -0.25
N LEU A 79 -2.62 27.76 0.60
CA LEU A 79 -2.31 27.76 2.03
C LEU A 79 -0.93 27.16 2.34
N VAL A 80 -0.39 26.32 1.46
CA VAL A 80 0.95 25.74 1.56
C VAL A 80 1.64 25.76 0.19
N ASN A 81 2.95 25.95 0.16
CA ASN A 81 3.73 25.79 -1.07
C ASN A 81 4.18 24.33 -1.21
N TYR A 82 3.22 23.42 -1.39
CA TYR A 82 3.48 21.99 -1.53
C TYR A 82 2.62 21.38 -2.63
N ARG A 83 3.27 20.75 -3.60
CA ARG A 83 2.60 19.95 -4.63
C ARG A 83 3.47 18.76 -4.96
N SER A 84 2.99 17.56 -4.61
CA SER A 84 3.75 16.33 -4.82
C SER A 84 2.91 15.23 -5.45
N THR A 85 3.61 14.29 -6.07
CA THR A 85 3.02 13.07 -6.61
C THR A 85 2.85 12.02 -5.50
N ILE A 86 1.84 11.17 -5.65
CA ILE A 86 1.56 10.06 -4.74
C ILE A 86 2.51 8.88 -5.02
N HIS A 87 3.22 8.88 -6.15
CA HIS A 87 4.09 7.78 -6.56
C HIS A 87 5.33 7.68 -5.65
N LEU A 88 5.56 6.46 -5.14
CA LEU A 88 6.74 6.12 -4.35
C LEU A 88 7.88 5.66 -5.26
N GLU A 89 9.09 5.61 -4.70
CA GLU A 89 10.28 5.15 -5.39
C GLU A 89 10.17 3.68 -5.80
N PHE A 90 10.70 3.36 -6.97
CA PHE A 90 10.75 1.99 -7.47
C PHE A 90 11.95 1.26 -6.88
N ARG A 91 11.71 0.04 -6.40
CA ARG A 91 12.73 -0.88 -5.89
C ARG A 91 12.65 -2.22 -6.59
N THR A 92 13.82 -2.83 -6.78
CA THR A 92 13.98 -4.12 -7.48
C THR A 92 13.93 -5.27 -6.48
N LEU A 93 13.04 -6.22 -6.71
CA LEU A 93 12.88 -7.47 -5.98
C LEU A 93 13.03 -8.64 -6.95
N GLY A 94 14.25 -9.18 -7.06
CA GLY A 94 14.61 -10.18 -8.07
C GLY A 94 14.38 -9.65 -9.49
N VAL A 95 13.51 -10.31 -10.25
CA VAL A 95 13.11 -9.89 -11.60
C VAL A 95 11.92 -8.91 -11.62
N THR A 96 11.45 -8.46 -10.45
CA THR A 96 10.31 -7.53 -10.33
C THR A 96 10.79 -6.15 -9.94
N VAL A 97 10.24 -5.12 -10.57
CA VAL A 97 10.39 -3.73 -10.10
C VAL A 97 9.01 -3.26 -9.65
N GLY A 98 8.95 -2.66 -8.47
CA GLY A 98 7.70 -2.19 -7.89
C GLY A 98 7.91 -1.05 -6.90
N ASN A 99 6.83 -0.35 -6.60
CA ASN A 99 6.80 0.77 -5.67
C ASN A 99 5.60 0.66 -4.70
N VAL A 100 5.12 -0.56 -4.49
CA VAL A 100 4.03 -0.86 -3.56
C VAL A 100 4.66 -1.34 -2.27
N TYR A 101 4.45 -0.59 -1.20
CA TYR A 101 4.97 -0.88 0.12
C TYR A 101 3.80 -1.23 1.05
N THR A 102 4.12 -1.70 2.25
CA THR A 102 3.13 -1.77 3.32
C THR A 102 2.64 -0.37 3.70
N PHE A 103 1.47 -0.30 4.33
CA PHE A 103 0.92 0.94 4.88
C PHE A 103 1.90 1.69 5.81
N PHE A 104 2.80 0.95 6.47
CA PHE A 104 3.74 1.47 7.45
C PHE A 104 4.83 2.37 6.88
N ARG A 105 5.16 2.25 5.57
CA ARG A 105 6.30 2.98 4.96
C ARG A 105 6.14 4.49 5.05
N ARG A 106 4.97 5.03 4.68
CA ARG A 106 4.77 6.49 4.64
C ARG A 106 4.77 7.13 6.03
N PRO A 107 4.04 6.60 7.03
CA PRO A 107 4.11 7.15 8.39
C PRO A 107 5.50 6.96 9.03
N LEU A 108 6.22 5.89 8.68
CA LEU A 108 7.61 5.70 9.11
C LEU A 108 8.52 6.78 8.55
N HIS A 109 8.42 7.07 7.26
CA HIS A 109 9.21 8.11 6.59
C HIS A 109 8.95 9.50 7.20
N ASP A 110 7.69 9.87 7.37
CA ASP A 110 7.35 11.24 7.77
C ASP A 110 7.46 11.49 9.28
N PHE A 111 7.22 10.47 10.12
CA PHE A 111 7.08 10.65 11.57
C PHE A 111 8.06 9.79 12.39
N GLY A 112 8.94 9.03 11.73
CA GLY A 112 9.80 8.06 12.36
C GLY A 112 9.03 6.90 13.00
N LEU A 113 9.74 6.03 13.71
CA LEU A 113 9.18 4.78 14.23
C LEU A 113 8.06 5.00 15.26
N VAL A 114 8.26 5.92 16.19
CA VAL A 114 7.24 6.23 17.23
C VAL A 114 6.03 6.90 16.61
N GLY A 115 6.24 7.88 15.73
CA GLY A 115 5.14 8.56 15.05
C GLY A 115 4.33 7.64 14.14
N MET A 116 4.98 6.66 13.50
CA MET A 116 4.30 5.60 12.75
C MET A 116 3.31 4.84 13.62
N TYR A 117 3.71 4.37 14.81
CA TYR A 117 2.80 3.64 15.70
C TYR A 117 1.61 4.49 16.14
N VAL A 118 1.85 5.75 16.51
CA VAL A 118 0.79 6.69 16.90
C VAL A 118 -0.17 6.92 15.74
N PHE A 119 0.36 7.13 14.53
CA PHE A 119 -0.45 7.35 13.33
C PHE A 119 -1.29 6.11 12.96
N VAL A 120 -0.68 4.93 12.96
CA VAL A 120 -1.37 3.66 12.69
C VAL A 120 -2.49 3.44 13.71
N PHE A 121 -2.23 3.69 15.00
CA PHE A 121 -3.24 3.61 16.04
C PHE A 121 -4.39 4.60 15.80
N ALA A 122 -4.09 5.85 15.46
CA ALA A 122 -5.10 6.86 15.17
C ALA A 122 -6.00 6.46 14.00
N VAL A 123 -5.42 5.95 12.91
CA VAL A 123 -6.18 5.44 11.75
C VAL A 123 -7.05 4.25 12.14
N GLY A 124 -6.51 3.30 12.91
CA GLY A 124 -7.27 2.17 13.41
C GLY A 124 -8.44 2.59 14.30
N ALA A 125 -8.21 3.51 15.23
CA ALA A 125 -9.23 4.08 16.10
C ALA A 125 -10.32 4.81 15.31
N PHE A 126 -9.94 5.59 14.29
CA PHE A 126 -10.87 6.29 13.41
C PHE A 126 -11.84 5.31 12.72
N PHE A 127 -11.32 4.26 12.07
CA PHE A 127 -12.18 3.26 11.41
C PHE A 127 -13.00 2.44 12.39
N ALA A 128 -12.47 2.14 13.59
CA ALA A 128 -13.23 1.46 14.64
C ALA A 128 -14.42 2.30 15.11
N ILE A 129 -14.20 3.60 15.39
CA ILE A 129 -15.26 4.53 15.78
C ILE A 129 -16.28 4.67 14.64
N TYR A 130 -15.82 4.86 13.40
CA TYR A 130 -16.68 4.98 12.24
C TYR A 130 -17.60 3.75 12.07
N TYR A 131 -17.03 2.54 12.18
CA TYR A 131 -17.81 1.30 12.14
C TYR A 131 -18.86 1.23 13.26
N LEU A 132 -18.49 1.60 14.49
CA LEU A 132 -19.41 1.60 15.63
C LEU A 132 -20.56 2.62 15.46
N VAL A 133 -20.29 3.77 14.84
CA VAL A 133 -21.32 4.76 14.51
C VAL A 133 -22.28 4.22 13.45
N LEU A 134 -21.76 3.60 12.38
CA LEU A 134 -22.58 3.01 11.33
C LEU A 134 -23.44 1.85 11.84
N ARG A 135 -22.91 1.00 12.72
CA ARG A 135 -23.65 -0.12 13.32
C ARG A 135 -24.83 0.32 14.19
N LYS A 136 -24.79 1.54 14.72
CA LYS A 136 -25.87 2.11 15.56
C LYS A 136 -27.02 2.70 14.73
N LYS A 137 -26.82 2.93 13.44
CA LYS A 137 -27.88 3.29 12.49
C LYS A 137 -28.55 2.03 11.96
#